data_AF-A0A965S786-F1
#
_entry.id   AF-A0A965S786-F1
#
_cell.length_a   1.000
_cell.length_b   1.000
_cell.length_c   1.000
_cell.angle_alpha   90.00
_cell.angle_beta   90.00
_cell.angle_gamma   90.00
#
_symmetry.space_group_name_H-M   'P 1'
#
loop_
_entity.id
_entity.type
_entity.pdbx_description
1 polymer ?
#
loop_
_entity_poly.entity_id
_entity_poly.type
_entity_poly.pdbx_seq_one_letter_code
_entity_poly.pdbx_strand_id
1 'polypeptide(L)'
;MPPHLEPGTPALIAGSLLALLCFARAARGVDWRGLSTSGRLNLWLGTTAALMVLWRLRAGAHPGLDVHLIGATVVYLMFGTRLAVVSLAIAALGAGLAAHEPLEVIGLHWLLWAGVPLLASASAVPWAERRLPAHPFVFLWGYGFVVSGLAVGASGLAQVLVYGVLQALPWPVLTDDYLPFFLLLGWSEAFTAGALLTLMVVWQPGWVERFDDAVYLRRR
;
A
#
# COMPACT_ATOMS: atom_id res chain seq x y z
N MET A 1 -16.70 -1.54 8.26
CA MET A 1 -17.59 -1.18 7.13
C MET A 1 -18.46 0.00 7.53
N PRO A 2 -18.56 1.07 6.72
CA PRO A 2 -19.54 2.13 6.96
C PRO A 2 -20.96 1.54 6.92
N PRO A 3 -21.84 1.89 7.88
CA PRO A 3 -23.15 1.26 8.03
C PRO A 3 -24.11 1.50 6.84
N HIS A 4 -23.78 2.39 5.90
CA HIS A 4 -24.65 2.79 4.79
C HIS A 4 -24.24 2.26 3.40
N LEU A 5 -23.17 1.46 3.30
CA LEU A 5 -22.80 0.83 2.02
C LEU A 5 -23.57 -0.49 1.86
N GLU A 6 -24.69 -0.48 1.14
CA GLU A 6 -25.39 -1.74 0.88
C GLU A 6 -24.60 -2.63 -0.12
N PRO A 7 -24.47 -3.93 0.16
CA PRO A 7 -24.04 -4.93 -0.81
C PRO A 7 -24.83 -4.83 -2.12
N GLY A 8 -24.16 -4.99 -3.27
CA GLY A 8 -24.78 -4.98 -4.60
C GLY A 8 -24.90 -3.61 -5.26
N THR A 9 -24.41 -2.53 -4.64
CA THR A 9 -24.42 -1.22 -5.30
C THR A 9 -23.51 -1.22 -6.55
N PRO A 10 -23.89 -0.52 -7.64
CA PRO A 10 -23.09 -0.48 -8.87
C PRO A 10 -21.65 0.00 -8.66
N ALA A 11 -21.43 0.89 -7.68
CA ALA A 11 -20.11 1.39 -7.33
C ALA A 11 -19.19 0.30 -6.73
N LEU A 12 -19.72 -0.55 -5.84
CA LEU A 12 -18.97 -1.66 -5.25
C LEU A 12 -18.63 -2.74 -6.29
N ILE A 13 -19.59 -3.07 -7.16
CA ILE A 13 -19.38 -4.00 -8.26
C ILE A 13 -18.33 -3.46 -9.22
N ALA A 14 -18.45 -2.21 -9.67
CA ALA A 14 -17.48 -1.58 -10.56
C ALA A 14 -16.09 -1.51 -9.94
N GLY A 15 -15.99 -1.15 -8.65
CA GLY A 15 -14.73 -1.15 -7.89
C GLY A 15 -14.08 -2.53 -7.85
N SER A 16 -14.87 -3.58 -7.63
CA SER A 16 -14.37 -4.96 -7.56
C SER A 16 -13.92 -5.49 -8.91
N LEU A 17 -14.65 -5.16 -9.98
CA LEU A 17 -14.24 -5.50 -11.34
C LEU A 17 -12.93 -4.80 -11.72
N LEU A 18 -12.77 -3.54 -11.33
CA LEU A 18 -11.53 -2.80 -11.53
C LEU A 18 -10.37 -3.41 -10.72
N ALA A 19 -10.60 -3.73 -9.44
CA ALA A 19 -9.61 -4.40 -8.59
C ALA A 19 -9.17 -5.74 -9.19
N LEU A 20 -10.13 -6.56 -9.64
CA LEU A 20 -9.86 -7.84 -10.28
C LEU A 20 -9.10 -7.67 -11.59
N LEU A 21 -9.43 -6.66 -12.40
CA LEU A 21 -8.70 -6.35 -13.63
C LEU A 21 -7.24 -5.96 -13.34
N CYS A 22 -7.02 -5.09 -12.36
CA CYS A 22 -5.68 -4.69 -11.91
C CYS A 22 -4.88 -5.90 -11.43
N PHE A 23 -5.47 -6.73 -10.56
CA PHE A 23 -4.85 -7.96 -10.07
C PHE A 23 -4.51 -8.91 -11.21
N ALA A 24 -5.47 -9.22 -12.09
CA ALA A 24 -5.27 -10.17 -13.17
C ALA A 24 -4.22 -9.67 -14.18
N ARG A 25 -4.17 -8.37 -14.46
CA ARG A 25 -3.14 -7.77 -15.31
C ARG A 25 -1.75 -7.86 -14.67
N ALA A 26 -1.64 -7.56 -13.37
CA ALA A 26 -0.38 -7.67 -12.64
C ALA A 26 0.10 -9.11 -12.55
N ALA A 27 -0.77 -10.03 -12.13
CA ALA A 27 -0.47 -11.46 -11.97
C ALA A 27 -0.04 -12.10 -13.30
N ARG A 28 -0.67 -11.76 -14.43
CA ARG A 28 -0.24 -12.24 -15.76
C ARG A 28 1.13 -11.71 -16.19
N GLY A 29 1.54 -10.57 -15.65
CA GLY A 29 2.84 -9.97 -15.96
C GLY A 29 3.98 -10.47 -15.07
N VAL A 30 3.72 -11.24 -14.01
CA VAL A 30 4.79 -11.75 -13.14
C VAL A 30 5.47 -12.94 -13.83
N ASP A 31 6.81 -12.96 -13.85
CA ASP A 31 7.57 -14.16 -14.22
C ASP A 31 7.58 -15.15 -13.05
N TRP A 32 6.50 -15.92 -12.94
CA TRP A 32 6.33 -16.89 -11.86
C TRP A 32 7.40 -17.98 -11.87
N ARG A 33 7.90 -18.35 -13.05
CA ARG A 33 8.93 -19.38 -13.18
C ARG A 33 10.24 -18.88 -12.60
N GLY A 34 10.70 -17.69 -13.03
CA GLY A 34 11.90 -17.05 -12.48
C GLY A 34 11.78 -16.75 -10.99
N LEU A 35 10.60 -16.38 -10.50
CA LEU A 35 10.39 -16.17 -9.06
C LEU A 35 10.53 -17.49 -8.29
N SER A 36 9.91 -18.58 -8.78
CA SER A 36 9.89 -19.88 -8.10
C SER A 36 11.24 -20.59 -7.98
N THR A 37 12.17 -20.31 -8.90
CA THR A 37 13.52 -20.89 -8.88
C THR A 37 14.50 -20.08 -8.02
N SER A 38 14.04 -19.01 -7.37
CA SER A 38 14.87 -18.09 -6.59
C SER A 38 14.45 -18.03 -5.12
N GLY A 39 15.38 -17.67 -4.22
CA GLY A 39 15.05 -17.36 -2.82
C GLY A 39 14.08 -16.19 -2.63
N ARG A 40 13.84 -15.42 -3.71
CA ARG A 40 12.96 -14.25 -3.73
C ARG A 40 11.48 -14.62 -3.60
N LEU A 41 11.08 -15.84 -3.97
CA LEU A 41 9.72 -16.32 -3.71
C LEU A 41 9.41 -16.34 -2.21
N ASN A 42 10.31 -16.90 -1.40
CA ASN A 42 10.12 -17.01 0.04
C ASN A 42 10.08 -15.61 0.71
N LEU A 43 10.93 -14.69 0.26
CA LEU A 43 10.91 -13.30 0.71
C LEU A 43 9.57 -12.62 0.38
N TRP A 44 9.08 -12.80 -0.85
CA TRP A 44 7.80 -12.24 -1.28
C TRP A 44 6.61 -12.82 -0.53
N LEU A 45 6.58 -14.15 -0.34
CA LEU A 45 5.54 -14.83 0.44
C LEU A 45 5.58 -14.40 1.91
N GLY A 46 6.77 -14.35 2.52
CA GLY A 46 6.95 -13.89 3.89
C GLY A 46 6.51 -12.45 4.09
N THR A 47 6.85 -11.55 3.16
CA THR A 47 6.41 -10.15 3.19
C THR A 47 4.89 -10.03 3.02
N THR A 48 4.30 -10.84 2.13
CA THR A 48 2.84 -10.86 1.91
C THR A 48 2.11 -11.39 3.14
N ALA A 49 2.63 -12.42 3.80
CA ALA A 49 2.08 -12.94 5.05
C ALA A 49 2.21 -11.92 6.20
N ALA A 50 3.34 -11.22 6.30
CA ALA A 50 3.54 -10.15 7.27
C ALA A 50 2.54 -9.00 7.06
N LEU A 51 2.31 -8.60 5.80
CA LEU A 51 1.27 -7.62 5.45
C LEU A 51 -0.13 -8.09 5.87
N MET A 52 -0.48 -9.35 5.59
CA MET A 52 -1.77 -9.91 6.02
C MET A 52 -1.96 -9.79 7.53
N VAL A 53 -0.93 -10.09 8.32
CA VAL A 53 -0.97 -9.94 9.79
C VAL A 53 -1.07 -8.46 10.18
N LEU A 54 -0.26 -7.61 9.56
CA LEU A 54 -0.24 -6.17 9.82
C LEU A 54 -1.62 -5.53 9.60
N TRP A 55 -2.31 -5.93 8.54
CA TRP A 55 -3.64 -5.42 8.20
C TRP A 55 -4.77 -5.91 9.12
N ARG A 56 -4.47 -6.87 10.01
CA ARG A 56 -5.36 -7.23 11.12
C ARG A 56 -5.18 -6.31 12.33
N LEU A 57 -4.07 -5.58 12.42
CA LEU A 57 -3.82 -4.59 13.46
C LEU A 57 -4.51 -3.29 13.06
N ARG A 58 -5.84 -3.27 13.21
CA ARG A 58 -6.67 -2.09 12.97
C ARG A 58 -6.75 -1.26 14.24
N ALA A 59 -6.52 0.04 14.10
CA ALA A 59 -6.92 1.03 15.08
C ALA A 59 -8.19 1.72 14.57
N GLY A 60 -9.03 2.21 15.48
CA GLY A 60 -10.20 3.00 15.11
C GLY A 60 -10.79 3.69 16.31
N ALA A 61 -10.96 5.01 16.23
CA ALA A 61 -11.59 5.80 17.28
C ALA A 61 -13.12 5.67 17.25
N HIS A 62 -13.70 5.35 16.08
CA HIS A 62 -15.14 5.22 15.87
C HIS A 62 -15.49 3.96 15.06
N PRO A 63 -16.71 3.41 15.23
CA PRO A 63 -17.22 2.36 14.35
C PRO A 63 -17.18 2.80 12.88
N GLY A 64 -16.51 2.03 12.03
CA GLY A 64 -16.29 2.36 10.62
C GLY A 64 -14.93 2.99 10.33
N LEU A 65 -14.26 3.55 11.34
CA LEU A 65 -12.95 4.21 11.27
C LEU A 65 -11.78 3.22 11.35
N ASP A 66 -11.79 2.22 10.49
CA ASP A 66 -10.71 1.23 10.47
C ASP A 66 -9.51 1.75 9.68
N VAL A 67 -8.41 1.97 10.39
CA VAL A 67 -7.14 2.39 9.79
C VAL A 67 -6.02 1.48 10.29
N HIS A 68 -5.04 1.22 9.42
CA HIS A 68 -3.95 0.30 9.66
C HIS A 68 -2.72 0.74 8.85
N LEU A 69 -1.55 0.25 9.22
CA LEU A 69 -0.33 0.46 8.43
C LEU A 69 -0.46 -0.27 7.09
N ILE A 70 -0.19 0.44 5.99
CA ILE A 70 -0.50 -0.01 4.63
C ILE A 70 0.64 -0.86 4.05
N GLY A 71 1.88 -0.39 4.17
CA GLY A 71 3.09 -1.04 3.65
C GLY A 71 3.29 -0.97 2.13
N ALA A 72 2.45 -0.23 1.40
CA ALA A 72 2.44 -0.24 -0.07
C ALA A 72 3.78 0.22 -0.67
N THR A 73 4.38 1.29 -0.15
CA THR A 73 5.66 1.83 -0.64
C THR A 73 6.80 0.85 -0.42
N VAL A 74 6.87 0.21 0.75
CA VAL A 74 7.92 -0.76 1.08
C VAL A 74 7.85 -1.93 0.11
N VAL A 75 6.68 -2.53 -0.07
CA VAL A 75 6.50 -3.67 -0.98
C VAL A 75 6.77 -3.29 -2.43
N TYR A 76 6.39 -2.07 -2.83
CA TYR A 76 6.74 -1.51 -4.14
C TYR A 76 8.25 -1.38 -4.36
N LEU A 77 8.98 -0.88 -3.36
CA LEU A 77 10.44 -0.74 -3.44
C LEU A 77 11.15 -2.10 -3.43
N MET A 78 10.58 -3.10 -2.74
CA MET A 78 11.12 -4.46 -2.65
C MET A 78 10.91 -5.27 -3.93
N PHE A 79 9.71 -5.21 -4.52
CA PHE A 79 9.30 -6.15 -5.56
C PHE A 79 8.77 -5.52 -6.86
N GLY A 80 8.79 -4.19 -6.94
CA GLY A 80 8.21 -3.46 -8.06
C GLY A 80 6.69 -3.53 -8.13
N THR A 81 6.12 -2.93 -9.17
CA THR A 81 4.66 -2.71 -9.26
C THR A 81 3.86 -4.02 -9.30
N ARG A 82 4.28 -5.00 -10.10
CA ARG A 82 3.46 -6.20 -10.37
C ARG A 82 3.28 -7.05 -9.12
N LEU A 83 4.38 -7.38 -8.44
CA LEU A 83 4.34 -8.17 -7.22
C LEU A 83 3.72 -7.37 -6.06
N ALA A 84 3.88 -6.05 -6.01
CA ALA A 84 3.21 -5.22 -5.01
C ALA A 84 1.67 -5.24 -5.17
N VAL A 85 1.16 -5.13 -6.40
CA VAL A 85 -0.29 -5.29 -6.66
C VAL A 85 -0.79 -6.64 -6.13
N VAL A 86 -0.08 -7.72 -6.44
CA VAL A 86 -0.48 -9.08 -6.03
C VAL A 86 -0.41 -9.23 -4.51
N SER A 87 0.68 -8.82 -3.86
CA SER A 87 0.83 -8.88 -2.39
C SER A 87 -0.28 -8.14 -1.67
N LEU A 88 -0.54 -6.91 -2.08
CA LEU A 88 -1.57 -6.08 -1.47
C LEU A 88 -2.98 -6.64 -1.71
N ALA A 89 -3.21 -7.28 -2.86
CA ALA A 89 -4.49 -7.95 -3.14
C ALA A 89 -4.70 -9.17 -2.25
N ILE A 90 -3.66 -9.98 -2.06
CA ILE A 90 -3.70 -11.12 -1.13
C ILE A 90 -3.91 -10.63 0.30
N ALA A 91 -3.23 -9.53 0.70
CA ALA A 91 -3.39 -8.92 2.02
C ALA A 91 -4.82 -8.43 2.27
N ALA A 92 -5.39 -7.67 1.32
CA ALA A 92 -6.76 -7.19 1.39
C ALA A 92 -7.78 -8.33 1.44
N LEU A 93 -7.61 -9.35 0.60
CA LEU A 93 -8.48 -10.52 0.58
C LEU A 93 -8.41 -11.28 1.91
N GLY A 94 -7.20 -11.54 2.42
CA GLY A 94 -7.01 -12.22 3.69
C GLY A 94 -7.63 -11.46 4.87
N ALA A 95 -7.39 -10.16 4.95
CA ALA A 95 -7.94 -9.30 6.00
C ALA A 95 -9.47 -9.20 5.90
N GLY A 96 -10.00 -9.01 4.69
CA GLY A 96 -11.44 -8.89 4.44
C GLY A 96 -12.20 -10.17 4.73
N LEU A 97 -11.69 -11.33 4.28
CA LEU A 97 -12.28 -12.63 4.59
C LEU A 97 -12.28 -12.93 6.10
N ALA A 98 -11.19 -12.60 6.79
CA ALA A 98 -11.12 -12.75 8.25
C ALA A 98 -12.12 -11.84 8.99
N ALA A 99 -12.43 -10.68 8.42
CA ALA A 99 -13.44 -9.75 8.91
C ALA A 99 -14.87 -10.06 8.42
N HIS A 100 -15.07 -11.13 7.65
CA HIS A 100 -16.35 -11.49 7.02
C HIS A 100 -16.95 -10.35 6.14
N GLU A 101 -16.07 -9.56 5.51
CA GLU A 101 -16.49 -8.49 4.59
C GLU A 101 -17.00 -9.10 3.26
N PRO A 102 -18.08 -8.55 2.67
CA PRO A 102 -18.52 -8.95 1.34
C PRO A 102 -17.39 -8.77 0.30
N LEU A 103 -17.25 -9.71 -0.65
CA LEU A 103 -16.19 -9.65 -1.67
C LEU A 103 -16.17 -8.33 -2.44
N GLU A 104 -17.34 -7.74 -2.65
CA GLU A 104 -17.46 -6.47 -3.36
C GLU A 104 -16.94 -5.26 -2.57
N VAL A 105 -17.02 -5.33 -1.24
CA VAL A 105 -16.42 -4.34 -0.33
C VAL A 105 -14.91 -4.52 -0.28
N ILE A 106 -14.42 -5.78 -0.26
CA ILE A 106 -12.99 -6.09 -0.31
C ILE A 106 -12.35 -5.49 -1.57
N GLY A 107 -13.03 -5.57 -2.72
CA GLY A 107 -12.55 -4.98 -3.97
C GLY A 107 -12.37 -3.46 -3.89
N LEU A 108 -13.36 -2.75 -3.32
CA LEU A 108 -13.26 -1.30 -3.11
C LEU A 108 -12.19 -0.95 -2.08
N HIS A 109 -12.12 -1.66 -0.95
CA HIS A 109 -11.09 -1.49 0.07
C HIS A 109 -9.69 -1.70 -0.51
N TRP A 110 -9.51 -2.70 -1.37
CA TRP A 110 -8.24 -2.89 -2.05
C TRP A 110 -7.86 -1.67 -2.89
N LEU A 111 -8.78 -1.11 -3.67
CA LEU A 111 -8.50 0.10 -4.47
C LEU A 111 -8.09 1.27 -3.59
N LEU A 112 -8.82 1.52 -2.50
CA LEU A 112 -8.61 2.68 -1.64
C LEU A 112 -7.39 2.53 -0.73
N TRP A 113 -7.25 1.39 -0.08
CA TRP A 113 -6.22 1.12 0.92
C TRP A 113 -4.91 0.64 0.32
N ALA A 114 -4.93 0.02 -0.86
CA ALA A 114 -3.72 -0.51 -1.51
C ALA A 114 -3.44 0.12 -2.88
N GLY A 115 -4.46 0.20 -3.75
CA GLY A 115 -4.32 0.69 -5.11
C GLY A 115 -3.85 2.14 -5.16
N VAL A 116 -4.55 3.05 -4.48
CA VAL A 116 -4.20 4.47 -4.41
C VAL A 116 -2.79 4.71 -3.85
N PRO A 117 -2.41 4.21 -2.66
CA PRO A 117 -1.07 4.44 -2.12
C PRO A 117 0.02 3.79 -2.97
N LEU A 118 -0.24 2.63 -3.58
CA LEU A 118 0.68 2.01 -4.52
C LEU A 118 0.87 2.87 -5.77
N LEU A 119 -0.21 3.42 -6.35
CA LEU A 119 -0.12 4.32 -7.51
C LEU A 119 0.61 5.62 -7.16
N ALA A 120 0.35 6.19 -5.98
CA ALA A 120 1.05 7.36 -5.47
C ALA A 120 2.55 7.09 -5.37
N SER A 121 2.92 5.97 -4.73
CA SER A 121 4.32 5.51 -4.64
C SER A 121 4.92 5.29 -6.02
N ALA A 122 4.15 4.65 -6.91
CA ALA A 122 4.62 4.28 -8.23
C ALA A 122 4.82 5.44 -9.18
N SER A 123 4.21 6.58 -8.87
CA SER A 123 4.38 7.84 -9.57
C SER A 123 5.48 8.70 -8.93
N ALA A 124 5.52 8.75 -7.60
CA ALA A 124 6.41 9.62 -6.86
C ALA A 124 7.87 9.14 -6.86
N VAL A 125 8.14 7.84 -6.71
CA VAL A 125 9.52 7.32 -6.68
C VAL A 125 10.26 7.58 -7.99
N PRO A 126 9.74 7.18 -9.18
CA PRO A 126 10.46 7.45 -10.43
C PRO A 126 10.59 8.95 -10.75
N TRP A 127 9.63 9.76 -10.29
CA TRP A 127 9.74 11.22 -10.40
C TRP A 127 10.88 11.76 -9.53
N ALA A 128 11.00 11.29 -8.29
CA ALA A 128 12.03 11.70 -7.36
C ALA A 128 13.42 11.23 -7.82
N GLU A 129 13.55 10.00 -8.33
CA GLU A 129 14.79 9.46 -8.91
C GLU A 129 15.34 10.31 -10.07
N ARG A 130 14.47 10.98 -10.83
CA ARG A 130 14.87 11.88 -11.93
C ARG A 130 15.30 13.27 -11.45
N ARG A 131 14.99 13.64 -10.21
CA ARG A 131 15.15 15.02 -9.69
C ARG A 131 16.11 15.12 -8.52
N LEU A 132 16.28 14.05 -7.75
CA LEU A 132 17.10 14.00 -6.56
C LEU A 132 18.41 13.26 -6.82
N PRO A 133 19.49 13.57 -6.10
CA PRO A 133 20.76 12.87 -6.26
C PRO A 133 20.62 11.41 -5.79
N ALA A 134 21.30 10.51 -6.50
CA ALA A 134 21.41 9.11 -6.13
C ALA A 134 22.31 8.96 -4.88
N HIS A 135 21.71 9.10 -3.70
CA HIS A 135 22.39 8.98 -2.41
C HIS A 135 21.54 8.13 -1.45
N PRO A 136 22.14 7.30 -0.55
CA PRO A 136 21.37 6.39 0.29
C PRO A 136 20.41 7.13 1.21
N PHE A 137 20.81 8.32 1.70
CA PHE A 137 19.92 9.17 2.48
C PHE A 137 18.65 9.59 1.72
N VAL A 138 18.77 9.91 0.42
CA VAL A 138 17.62 10.23 -0.43
C VAL A 138 16.73 9.01 -0.62
N PHE A 139 17.32 7.82 -0.76
CA PHE A 139 16.54 6.59 -0.86
C PHE A 139 15.76 6.32 0.43
N LEU A 140 16.44 6.36 1.59
CA LEU A 140 15.86 6.02 2.88
C LEU A 140 14.86 7.06 3.39
N TRP A 141 15.21 8.35 3.33
CA TRP A 141 14.34 9.44 3.80
C TRP A 141 13.42 9.98 2.71
N GLY A 142 13.87 10.07 1.47
CA GLY A 142 13.02 10.53 0.38
C GLY A 142 11.96 9.48 0.03
N TYR A 143 12.39 8.29 -0.38
CA TYR A 143 11.45 7.26 -0.85
C TYR A 143 10.84 6.49 0.32
N GLY A 144 11.65 6.09 1.30
CA GLY A 144 11.15 5.36 2.45
C GLY A 144 10.22 6.17 3.35
N PHE A 145 10.58 7.41 3.67
CA PHE A 145 9.79 8.25 4.57
C PHE A 145 8.79 9.13 3.80
N VAL A 146 9.26 10.09 2.99
CA VAL A 146 8.37 11.11 2.39
C VAL A 146 7.35 10.48 1.44
N VAL A 147 7.76 9.60 0.53
CA VAL A 147 6.82 8.97 -0.42
C VAL A 147 5.79 8.11 0.31
N SER A 148 6.18 7.38 1.35
CA SER A 148 5.25 6.59 2.16
C SER A 148 4.20 7.46 2.87
N GLY A 149 4.62 8.55 3.50
CA GLY A 149 3.67 9.49 4.12
C GLY A 149 2.70 10.10 3.11
N LEU A 150 3.20 10.51 1.94
CA LEU A 150 2.37 11.03 0.85
C LEU A 150 1.39 9.97 0.30
N ALA A 151 1.83 8.71 0.21
CA ALA A 151 0.98 7.62 -0.25
C ALA A 151 -0.20 7.37 0.71
N VAL A 152 0.04 7.40 2.03
CA VAL A 152 -1.04 7.31 3.03
C VAL A 152 -1.97 8.51 2.95
N GLY A 153 -1.43 9.73 2.83
CA GLY A 153 -2.23 10.94 2.65
C GLY A 153 -3.14 10.86 1.42
N ALA A 154 -2.61 10.37 0.28
CA ALA A 154 -3.39 10.15 -0.92
C ALA A 154 -4.50 9.11 -0.72
N SER A 155 -4.21 8.00 0.00
CA SER A 155 -5.21 7.00 0.36
C SER A 155 -6.32 7.59 1.24
N GLY A 156 -5.95 8.39 2.25
CA GLY A 156 -6.91 9.05 3.14
C GLY A 156 -7.82 10.02 2.40
N LEU A 157 -7.25 10.86 1.54
CA LEU A 157 -8.03 11.78 0.70
C LEU A 157 -8.98 11.02 -0.24
N ALA A 158 -8.51 9.94 -0.87
CA ALA A 158 -9.35 9.12 -1.73
C ALA A 158 -10.52 8.49 -0.96
N GLN A 159 -10.28 8.01 0.27
CA GLN A 159 -11.32 7.46 1.12
C GLN A 159 -12.35 8.53 1.53
N VAL A 160 -11.90 9.71 1.96
CA VAL A 160 -12.79 10.84 2.30
C VAL A 160 -13.68 11.20 1.11
N LEU A 161 -13.11 11.32 -0.08
CA LEU A 161 -13.86 11.67 -1.28
C LEU A 161 -14.86 10.57 -1.68
N VAL A 162 -14.42 9.31 -1.73
CA VAL A 162 -15.28 8.20 -2.15
C VAL A 162 -16.39 7.96 -1.14
N TYR A 163 -16.09 7.93 0.16
CA TYR A 163 -17.13 7.74 1.18
C TYR A 163 -18.08 8.94 1.28
N GLY A 164 -17.60 10.17 1.05
CA GLY A 164 -18.44 11.35 0.99
C GLY A 164 -19.39 11.36 -0.22
N VAL A 165 -18.89 11.00 -1.41
CA VAL A 165 -19.71 10.90 -2.63
C VAL A 165 -20.74 9.77 -2.53
N LEU A 166 -20.36 8.63 -1.96
CA LEU A 166 -21.27 7.50 -1.74
C LEU A 166 -22.22 7.72 -0.56
N GLN A 167 -22.14 8.88 0.12
CA GLN A 167 -22.90 9.18 1.34
C GLN A 167 -22.77 8.08 2.41
N ALA A 168 -21.63 7.38 2.41
CA ALA A 168 -21.36 6.27 3.31
C ALA A 168 -21.15 6.75 4.75
N LEU A 169 -20.66 7.99 4.91
CA LEU A 169 -20.44 8.67 6.19
C LEU A 169 -20.72 10.17 6.07
N PRO A 170 -21.17 10.84 7.16
CA PRO A 170 -21.34 12.28 7.16
C PRO A 170 -20.01 13.03 6.93
N TRP A 171 -20.05 14.12 6.17
CA TRP A 171 -18.88 14.95 5.90
C TRP A 171 -18.11 15.40 7.14
N PRO A 172 -18.75 15.85 8.24
CA PRO A 172 -18.02 16.23 9.46
C PRO A 172 -17.18 15.08 10.04
N VAL A 173 -17.70 13.84 10.02
CA VAL A 173 -16.93 12.67 10.47
C VAL A 173 -15.72 12.43 9.57
N LEU A 174 -15.89 12.60 8.26
CA LEU A 174 -14.79 12.42 7.30
C LEU A 174 -13.71 13.50 7.40
N THR A 175 -14.07 14.75 7.65
CA THR A 175 -13.12 15.86 7.73
C THR A 175 -12.48 16.01 9.10
N ASP A 176 -13.25 15.79 10.17
CA ASP A 176 -12.84 16.14 11.53
C ASP A 176 -12.23 14.92 12.23
N ASP A 177 -12.65 13.70 11.88
CA ASP A 177 -12.16 12.46 12.50
C ASP A 177 -11.22 11.67 11.57
N TYR A 178 -11.62 11.40 10.31
CA TYR A 178 -10.80 10.57 9.39
C TYR A 178 -9.53 11.29 8.91
N LEU A 179 -9.68 12.50 8.37
CA LEU A 179 -8.57 13.18 7.70
C LEU A 179 -7.37 13.45 8.63
N PRO A 180 -7.55 13.92 9.88
CA PRO A 180 -6.44 14.09 10.82
C PRO A 180 -5.80 12.76 11.22
N PHE A 181 -6.59 11.68 11.29
CA PHE A 181 -6.04 10.36 11.59
C PHE A 181 -5.11 9.87 10.48
N PHE A 182 -5.45 10.10 9.20
CA PHE A 182 -4.55 9.74 8.09
C PHE A 182 -3.24 10.52 8.10
N LEU A 183 -3.22 11.75 8.64
CA LEU A 183 -1.97 12.49 8.84
C LEU A 183 -1.07 11.80 9.88
N LEU A 184 -1.64 11.40 11.03
CA LEU A 184 -0.94 10.68 12.09
C LEU A 184 -0.47 9.29 11.63
N LEU A 185 -1.33 8.59 10.88
CA LEU A 185 -0.99 7.32 10.26
C LEU A 185 0.11 7.49 9.22
N GLY A 186 0.05 8.53 8.39
CA GLY A 186 1.07 8.82 7.39
C GLY A 186 2.44 9.06 8.00
N TRP A 187 2.50 9.72 9.17
CA TRP A 187 3.73 9.83 9.96
C TRP A 187 4.25 8.47 10.42
N SER A 188 3.37 7.65 11.00
CA SER A 188 3.73 6.32 11.52
C SER A 188 4.20 5.39 10.40
N GLU A 189 3.53 5.44 9.25
CA GLU A 189 3.90 4.72 8.03
C GLU A 189 5.26 5.19 7.50
N ALA A 190 5.45 6.50 7.37
CA ALA A 190 6.71 7.09 6.89
C ALA A 190 7.90 6.65 7.75
N PHE A 191 7.75 6.72 9.08
CA PHE A 191 8.79 6.31 10.00
C PHE A 191 9.06 4.80 9.91
N THR A 192 8.01 3.98 9.91
CA THR A 192 8.12 2.51 9.83
C THR A 192 8.76 2.07 8.52
N ALA A 193 8.33 2.64 7.40
CA ALA A 193 8.87 2.34 6.08
C ALA A 193 10.35 2.74 5.97
N GLY A 194 10.71 3.94 6.44
CA GLY A 194 12.11 4.39 6.48
C GLY A 194 12.99 3.47 7.34
N ALA A 195 12.51 3.08 8.53
CA ALA A 195 13.22 2.17 9.43
C ALA A 195 13.41 0.77 8.81
N LEU A 196 12.34 0.20 8.25
CA LEU A 196 12.38 -1.12 7.59
C LEU A 196 13.33 -1.12 6.40
N LEU A 197 13.25 -0.10 5.53
CA LEU A 197 14.14 -0.01 4.38
C LEU A 197 15.59 0.21 4.79
N THR A 198 15.84 0.96 5.86
CA THR A 198 17.20 1.12 6.41
C THR A 198 17.75 -0.22 6.87
N LEU A 199 16.95 -1.00 7.62
CA LEU A 199 17.35 -2.34 8.06
C LEU A 199 17.62 -3.25 6.86
N MET A 200 16.72 -3.29 5.88
CA MET A 200 16.87 -4.13 4.69
C MET A 200 18.10 -3.75 3.88
N VAL A 201 18.31 -2.46 3.61
CA VAL A 201 19.46 -1.97 2.82
C VAL A 201 20.79 -2.25 3.53
N VAL A 202 20.85 -2.12 4.85
CA VAL A 202 22.08 -2.38 5.61
C VAL A 202 22.40 -3.87 5.71
N TRP A 203 21.40 -4.73 5.91
CA TRP A 203 21.62 -6.16 6.18
C TRP A 203 21.57 -7.04 4.93
N GLN A 204 20.66 -6.75 4.00
CA GLN A 204 20.38 -7.52 2.78
C GLN A 204 19.87 -6.61 1.65
N PRO A 205 20.73 -5.76 1.03
CA PRO A 205 20.31 -4.79 0.03
C PRO A 205 19.60 -5.43 -1.17
N GLY A 206 19.96 -6.67 -1.53
CA GLY A 206 19.31 -7.45 -2.59
C GLY A 206 17.82 -7.76 -2.35
N TRP A 207 17.27 -7.50 -1.17
CA TRP A 207 15.83 -7.58 -0.90
C TRP A 207 15.04 -6.39 -1.47
N VAL A 208 15.72 -5.27 -1.72
CA VAL A 208 15.11 -4.04 -2.19
C VAL A 208 15.44 -3.85 -3.67
N GLU A 209 14.56 -4.31 -4.57
CA GLU A 209 14.79 -4.29 -6.03
C GLU A 209 15.17 -2.90 -6.56
N ARG A 210 14.63 -1.84 -5.96
CA ARG A 210 14.89 -0.46 -6.37
C ARG A 210 16.16 0.15 -5.81
N PHE A 211 16.84 -0.55 -4.90
CA PHE A 211 18.10 -0.12 -4.35
C PHE A 211 19.24 -0.83 -5.10
N ASP A 212 20.02 -0.05 -5.86
CA ASP A 212 21.24 -0.52 -6.49
C ASP A 212 22.46 0.03 -5.72
N ASP A 213 23.17 -0.84 -5.01
CA ASP A 213 24.41 -0.52 -4.28
C ASP A 213 25.41 0.24 -5.16
N ALA A 214 25.55 -0.15 -6.43
CA ALA A 214 26.49 0.45 -7.35
C ALA A 214 26.08 1.88 -7.72
N VAL A 215 24.80 2.23 -7.63
CA VAL A 215 24.31 3.59 -7.93
C VAL A 215 24.30 4.45 -6.67
N TYR A 216 23.85 3.90 -5.55
CA TYR A 216 23.62 4.66 -4.33
C TYR A 216 24.84 4.74 -3.40
N LEU A 217 25.76 3.76 -3.39
CA LEU A 217 26.94 3.76 -2.51
C LEU A 217 28.22 4.25 -3.20
N ARG A 218 28.18 4.49 -4.51
CA ARG A 218 29.34 4.95 -5.28
C ARG A 218 29.68 6.38 -4.87
N ARG A 219 30.83 6.55 -4.21
CA ARG A 219 31.41 7.88 -3.98
C ARG A 219 31.68 8.54 -5.35
N ARG A 220 31.00 9.65 -5.63
CA ARG A 220 31.45 10.61 -6.63
C ARG A 220 32.34 11.63 -5.96
#